data_AF-A0A5S9M7P1-F1
#
_entry.id   AF-A0A5S9M7P1-F1
#
_cell.length_a   1.000
_cell.length_b   1.000
_cell.length_c   1.000
_cell.angle_alpha   90.00
_cell.angle_beta   90.00
_cell.angle_gamma   90.00
#
_symmetry.space_group_name_H-M   'P 1'
#
loop_
_entity.id
_entity.type
_entity.pdbx_description
1 polymer ?
#
loop_
_entity_poly.entity_id
_entity_poly.type
_entity_poly.pdbx_seq_one_letter_code
_entity_poly.pdbx_strand_id
1 'polypeptide(L)'
;MSVALIFLMIAVGAELTGPFIGKKMIDDHILGVEKPYVEVNEKTDKTVYYQGNNYIRSDRLNNGMDSGKQINVVQVGFGYYFVNEPIRFDGNRKISGDQLTIDNGNERETYEVQRLSKRGDFRFLSARNQWFGAACSILSRTAHRCDFLSVWAALFAPEDCKSNYSKMRVDVFEHIQTLPIRYFDNLPAGKVVARITNDTETIRDLYVTVLANFVTSAIYMIGIYIAMFFVKCKAGTHLFGSSTDYFPMVDDLQKVCISVQSPHSFDHQ
;
A
#
# COMPACT_ATOMS: atom_id res chain seq x y z
N MET A 1 22.57 -17.79 9.92
CA MET A 1 22.15 -16.42 10.30
C MET A 1 22.09 -15.49 9.08
N SER A 2 23.12 -15.46 8.23
CA SER A 2 23.18 -14.55 7.06
C SER A 2 22.09 -14.77 5.99
N VAL A 3 21.69 -16.01 5.72
CA VAL A 3 20.66 -16.33 4.72
C VAL A 3 19.27 -15.81 5.13
N ALA A 4 18.90 -15.96 6.42
CA ALA A 4 17.61 -15.49 6.93
C ALA A 4 17.46 -13.96 6.81
N LEU A 5 18.55 -13.23 7.03
CA LEU A 5 18.58 -11.77 6.93
C LEU A 5 18.38 -11.29 5.48
N ILE A 6 18.94 -12.01 4.50
CA ILE A 6 18.74 -11.74 3.07
C ILE A 6 17.28 -11.99 2.67
N PHE A 7 16.68 -13.11 3.10
CA PHE A 7 15.27 -13.40 2.83
C PHE A 7 14.34 -12.34 3.44
N LEU A 8 14.65 -11.87 4.65
CA LEU A 8 13.90 -10.81 5.30
C LEU A 8 14.00 -9.49 4.54
N MET A 9 15.19 -9.13 4.04
CA MET A 9 15.36 -7.92 3.20
C MET A 9 14.57 -8.00 1.89
N ILE A 10 14.52 -9.19 1.26
CA ILE A 10 13.71 -9.42 0.05
C ILE A 10 12.22 -9.33 0.35
N ALA A 11 11.77 -9.92 1.46
CA ALA A 11 10.36 -9.89 1.89
C ALA A 11 9.90 -8.45 2.17
N VAL A 12 10.68 -7.70 2.94
CA VAL A 12 10.41 -6.29 3.24
C VAL A 12 10.41 -5.46 1.95
N GLY A 13 11.39 -5.66 1.06
CA GLY A 13 11.42 -4.98 -0.23
C GLY A 13 10.19 -5.25 -1.10
N ALA A 14 9.69 -6.49 -1.11
CA ALA A 14 8.48 -6.85 -1.83
C ALA A 14 7.24 -6.16 -1.24
N GLU A 15 7.09 -6.13 0.09
CA GLU A 15 5.98 -5.44 0.76
C GLU A 15 5.99 -3.92 0.51
N LEU A 16 7.17 -3.31 0.50
CA LEU A 16 7.33 -1.88 0.21
C LEU A 16 6.99 -1.50 -1.23
N THR A 17 6.83 -2.47 -2.14
CA THR A 17 6.39 -2.21 -3.52
C THR A 17 4.93 -1.72 -3.56
N GLY A 18 4.11 -2.07 -2.56
CA GLY A 18 2.69 -1.69 -2.46
C GLY A 18 2.44 -0.17 -2.61
N PRO A 19 3.06 0.69 -1.77
CA PRO A 19 2.94 2.15 -1.89
C PRO A 19 3.29 2.72 -3.28
N PHE A 20 4.31 2.19 -3.95
CA PHE A 20 4.70 2.65 -5.30
C PHE A 20 3.65 2.28 -6.34
N ILE A 21 3.10 1.06 -6.26
CA ILE A 21 2.00 0.62 -7.12
C ILE A 21 0.75 1.46 -6.85
N GLY A 22 0.42 1.70 -5.57
CA GLY A 22 -0.71 2.53 -5.17
C GLY A 22 -0.61 3.94 -5.72
N LYS A 23 0.56 4.59 -5.61
CA LYS A 23 0.80 5.91 -6.21
C LYS A 23 0.57 5.88 -7.73
N LYS A 24 1.18 4.92 -8.42
CA LYS A 24 1.02 4.80 -9.87
C LYS A 24 -0.43 4.52 -10.28
N MET A 25 -1.19 3.78 -9.47
CA MET A 25 -2.62 3.56 -9.67
C MET A 25 -3.41 4.85 -9.51
N ILE A 26 -3.15 5.63 -8.45
CA ILE A 26 -3.81 6.91 -8.25
C ILE A 26 -3.51 7.84 -9.42
N ASP A 27 -2.23 8.02 -9.78
CA ASP A 27 -1.80 8.96 -10.82
C ASP A 27 -2.27 8.55 -12.22
N ASP A 28 -2.16 7.26 -12.60
CA ASP A 28 -2.46 6.82 -13.97
C ASP A 28 -3.91 6.39 -14.20
N HIS A 29 -4.60 5.88 -13.17
CA HIS A 29 -5.94 5.28 -13.28
C HIS A 29 -7.05 6.11 -12.62
N ILE A 30 -6.80 6.71 -11.45
CA ILE A 30 -7.84 7.48 -10.75
C ILE A 30 -7.81 8.92 -11.23
N LEU A 31 -6.73 9.65 -10.96
CA LEU A 31 -6.52 11.03 -11.40
C LEU A 31 -6.21 11.11 -12.90
N GLY A 32 -5.63 10.05 -13.44
CA GLY A 32 -5.28 9.98 -14.86
C GLY A 32 -6.47 10.06 -15.81
N VAL A 33 -7.72 9.89 -15.33
CA VAL A 33 -8.94 10.09 -16.13
C VAL A 33 -9.23 11.57 -16.39
N GLU A 34 -8.64 12.48 -15.61
CA GLU A 34 -8.87 13.92 -15.78
C GLU A 34 -7.97 14.59 -16.82
N LYS A 35 -6.93 13.88 -17.27
CA LYS A 35 -6.07 14.36 -18.35
C LYS A 35 -6.87 14.53 -19.64
N PRO A 36 -6.51 15.50 -20.49
CA PRO A 36 -7.27 15.77 -21.70
C PRO A 36 -7.20 14.60 -22.68
N TYR A 37 -8.32 14.33 -23.34
CA TYR A 37 -8.41 13.36 -24.42
C TYR A 37 -8.56 14.09 -25.74
N VAL A 38 -7.99 13.49 -26.77
CA VAL A 38 -7.96 14.01 -28.13
C VAL A 38 -8.65 13.02 -29.03
N GLU A 39 -9.50 13.52 -29.92
CA GLU A 39 -10.13 12.72 -30.95
C GLU A 39 -9.11 12.23 -31.98
N VAL A 40 -9.17 10.95 -32.32
CA VAL A 40 -8.29 10.32 -33.31
C VAL A 40 -9.09 9.50 -34.30
N ASN A 41 -8.66 9.51 -35.56
CA ASN A 41 -9.30 8.74 -36.63
C ASN A 41 -8.92 7.26 -36.59
N GLU A 42 -7.73 6.94 -36.09
CA GLU A 42 -7.22 5.56 -36.03
C GLU A 42 -7.52 4.87 -34.69
N LYS A 43 -8.03 3.64 -34.77
CA LYS A 43 -8.30 2.81 -33.61
C LYS A 43 -7.04 2.10 -33.15
N THR A 44 -6.62 2.38 -31.92
CA THR A 44 -5.48 1.75 -31.24
C THR A 44 -5.94 0.98 -29.99
N ASP A 45 -5.12 0.08 -29.45
CA ASP A 45 -5.41 -0.62 -28.18
C ASP A 45 -5.70 0.32 -26.99
N LYS A 46 -5.26 1.58 -27.08
CA LYS A 46 -5.43 2.61 -26.04
C LYS A 46 -6.58 3.59 -26.31
N THR A 47 -7.30 3.44 -27.42
CA THR A 47 -8.46 4.31 -27.75
C THR A 47 -9.73 3.90 -27.05
N VAL A 48 -10.51 4.91 -26.65
CA VAL A 48 -11.83 4.78 -26.04
C VAL A 48 -12.87 5.26 -27.05
N TYR A 49 -13.79 4.38 -27.45
CA TYR A 49 -14.90 4.73 -28.33
C TYR A 49 -16.05 5.30 -27.51
N TYR A 50 -16.47 6.53 -27.82
CA TYR A 50 -17.56 7.23 -27.15
C TYR A 50 -18.28 8.16 -28.13
N GLN A 51 -19.62 8.17 -28.09
CA GLN A 51 -20.47 9.05 -28.92
C GLN A 51 -20.15 9.06 -30.43
N GLY A 52 -19.65 7.95 -30.99
CA GLY A 52 -19.34 7.86 -32.42
C GLY A 52 -17.87 8.05 -32.76
N ASN A 53 -17.09 8.63 -31.85
CA ASN A 53 -15.70 9.03 -32.09
C ASN A 53 -14.73 8.22 -31.21
N ASN A 54 -13.47 8.12 -31.64
CA ASN A 54 -12.41 7.50 -30.86
C ASN A 54 -11.59 8.57 -30.16
N TYR A 55 -11.39 8.41 -28.87
CA TYR A 55 -10.61 9.33 -28.05
C TYR A 55 -9.39 8.62 -27.47
N ILE A 56 -8.24 9.28 -27.49
CA ILE A 56 -7.03 8.84 -26.80
C ILE A 56 -6.58 9.92 -25.82
N ARG A 57 -6.04 9.49 -24.67
CA ARG A 57 -5.49 10.41 -23.68
C ARG A 57 -4.24 11.08 -24.25
N SER A 58 -4.09 12.39 -24.05
CA SER A 58 -3.01 13.19 -24.64
C SER A 58 -1.61 12.68 -24.28
N ASP A 59 -1.42 12.16 -23.07
CA ASP A 59 -0.15 11.57 -22.60
C ASP A 59 0.21 10.22 -23.26
N ARG A 60 -0.71 9.64 -24.04
CA ARG A 60 -0.55 8.37 -24.75
C ARG A 60 -0.62 8.54 -26.27
N LEU A 61 -0.74 9.77 -26.74
CA LEU A 61 -0.77 10.11 -28.16
C LEU A 61 0.62 9.89 -28.77
N ASN A 62 0.69 9.18 -29.90
CA ASN A 62 1.93 9.03 -30.65
C ASN A 62 2.10 10.24 -31.60
N ASN A 63 3.35 10.69 -31.81
CA ASN A 63 3.72 11.87 -32.61
C ASN A 63 3.38 11.82 -34.12
N GLY A 64 2.50 10.92 -34.57
CA GLY A 64 2.08 10.77 -35.96
C GLY A 64 0.57 10.60 -36.16
N MET A 65 -0.25 10.85 -35.13
CA MET A 65 -1.71 10.77 -35.23
C MET A 65 -2.32 12.16 -35.39
N ASP A 66 -3.14 12.33 -36.42
CA ASP A 66 -3.96 13.52 -36.58
C ASP A 66 -4.86 13.68 -35.35
N SER A 67 -4.74 14.86 -34.75
CA SER A 67 -5.36 15.22 -33.49
C SER A 67 -6.54 16.14 -33.75
N GLY A 68 -7.74 15.66 -33.43
CA GLY A 68 -8.99 16.40 -33.56
C GLY A 68 -9.34 17.23 -32.33
N LYS A 69 -10.63 17.27 -32.00
CA LYS A 69 -11.14 18.05 -30.87
C LYS A 69 -10.65 17.50 -29.53
N GLN A 70 -10.27 18.39 -28.63
CA GLN A 70 -9.92 18.05 -27.24
C GLN A 70 -11.18 18.04 -26.36
N ILE A 71 -11.29 17.01 -25.54
CA ILE A 71 -12.35 16.82 -24.55
C ILE A 71 -11.74 16.48 -23.20
N ASN A 72 -12.50 16.65 -22.13
CA ASN A 72 -12.07 16.33 -20.78
C ASN A 72 -13.12 15.50 -20.04
N VAL A 73 -12.68 14.68 -19.10
CA VAL A 73 -13.55 14.00 -18.14
C VAL A 73 -13.19 14.52 -16.77
N VAL A 74 -14.17 14.89 -15.96
CA VAL A 74 -13.96 15.51 -14.65
C VAL A 74 -14.61 14.65 -13.60
N GLN A 75 -13.92 14.39 -12.49
CA GLN A 75 -14.50 13.79 -11.31
C GLN A 75 -15.00 14.90 -10.37
N VAL A 76 -16.27 14.80 -9.97
CA VAL A 76 -16.86 15.63 -8.92
C VAL A 76 -17.59 14.71 -7.93
N GLY A 77 -17.06 14.65 -6.71
CA GLY A 77 -17.46 13.64 -5.73
C GLY A 77 -17.18 12.23 -6.24
N PHE A 78 -18.24 11.41 -6.34
CA PHE A 78 -18.17 10.04 -6.90
C PHE A 78 -18.66 9.94 -8.35
N GLY A 79 -19.09 11.06 -8.95
CA GLY A 79 -19.57 11.10 -10.32
C GLY A 79 -18.48 11.50 -11.30
N TYR A 80 -18.52 10.91 -12.50
CA TYR A 80 -17.68 11.32 -13.63
C TYR A 80 -18.55 12.06 -14.64
N TYR A 81 -18.01 13.16 -15.17
CA TYR A 81 -18.72 14.06 -16.04
C TYR A 81 -17.89 14.34 -17.28
N PHE A 82 -18.51 14.20 -18.44
CA PHE A 82 -17.91 14.48 -19.72
C PHE A 82 -18.05 15.96 -20.06
N VAL A 83 -16.95 16.59 -20.47
CA VAL A 83 -16.87 17.99 -20.88
C VAL A 83 -16.37 18.04 -22.31
N ASN A 84 -17.14 18.66 -23.19
CA ASN A 84 -16.85 18.73 -24.63
C ASN A 84 -15.88 19.88 -25.00
N GLU A 85 -15.31 20.54 -24.00
CA GLU A 85 -14.44 21.71 -24.15
C GLU A 85 -13.18 21.54 -23.28
N PRO A 86 -12.04 22.11 -23.70
CA PRO A 86 -10.81 22.05 -22.92
C PRO A 86 -10.94 22.91 -21.66
N ILE A 87 -10.67 22.30 -20.52
CA ILE A 87 -10.65 23.00 -19.23
C ILE A 87 -9.38 23.83 -19.13
N ARG A 88 -9.53 25.13 -18.87
CA ARG A 88 -8.41 26.10 -18.85
C ARG A 88 -7.66 26.13 -17.53
N PHE A 89 -8.38 25.96 -16.42
CA PHE A 89 -7.80 25.99 -15.09
C PHE A 89 -8.49 24.97 -14.18
N ASP A 90 -7.76 24.54 -13.15
CA ASP A 90 -8.31 23.72 -12.07
C ASP A 90 -8.77 24.60 -10.91
N GLY A 91 -9.72 24.12 -10.11
CA GLY A 91 -10.31 24.90 -9.03
C GLY A 91 -11.39 24.13 -8.27
N ASN A 92 -12.13 24.82 -7.40
CA ASN A 92 -13.24 24.22 -6.68
C ASN A 92 -14.40 23.95 -7.65
N ARG A 93 -14.83 22.68 -7.71
CA ARG A 93 -15.78 22.19 -8.71
C ARG A 93 -17.14 21.95 -8.06
N LYS A 94 -18.18 22.62 -8.57
CA LYS A 94 -19.57 22.39 -8.16
C LYS A 94 -20.42 22.05 -9.36
N ILE A 95 -21.35 21.13 -9.15
CA ILE A 95 -22.32 20.74 -10.17
C ILE A 95 -23.70 21.20 -9.74
N SER A 96 -24.37 21.92 -10.65
CA SER A 96 -25.77 22.32 -10.51
C SER A 96 -26.50 21.87 -11.78
N GLY A 97 -27.19 20.73 -11.71
CA GLY A 97 -27.81 20.11 -12.89
C GLY A 97 -26.76 19.61 -13.89
N ASP A 98 -26.84 20.10 -15.13
CA ASP A 98 -25.94 19.73 -16.24
C ASP A 98 -24.82 20.77 -16.48
N GLN A 99 -24.57 21.65 -15.51
CA GLN A 99 -23.48 22.63 -15.57
C GLN A 99 -22.45 22.39 -14.47
N LEU A 100 -21.19 22.34 -14.89
CA LEU A 100 -20.01 22.30 -14.03
C LEU A 100 -19.45 23.72 -13.91
N THR A 101 -19.44 24.25 -12.70
CA THR A 101 -18.76 25.52 -12.40
C THR A 101 -17.43 25.22 -11.73
N ILE A 102 -16.35 25.72 -12.32
CA ILE A 102 -15.00 25.66 -11.75
C ILE A 102 -14.62 27.07 -11.30
N ASP A 103 -14.20 27.18 -10.03
CA ASP A 103 -13.84 28.46 -9.40
C ASP A 103 -12.45 28.36 -8.78
N ASN A 104 -11.50 29.17 -9.25
CA ASN A 104 -10.14 29.25 -8.72
C ASN A 104 -9.92 30.51 -7.84
N GLY A 105 -11.00 31.13 -7.34
CA GLY A 105 -10.97 32.36 -6.55
C GLY A 105 -10.82 33.64 -7.38
N ASN A 106 -10.13 33.58 -8.52
CA ASN A 106 -9.94 34.72 -9.43
C ASN A 106 -10.82 34.65 -10.69
N GLU A 107 -11.07 33.45 -11.21
CA GLU A 107 -11.82 33.21 -12.44
C GLU A 107 -12.84 32.10 -12.22
N ARG A 108 -14.01 32.27 -12.85
CA ARG A 108 -15.11 31.32 -12.81
C ARG A 108 -15.56 31.00 -14.22
N GLU A 109 -15.37 29.76 -14.63
CA GLU A 109 -15.86 29.25 -15.91
C GLU A 109 -16.93 28.17 -15.65
N THR A 110 -17.94 28.16 -16.53
CA THR A 110 -19.04 27.20 -16.46
C THR A 110 -19.08 26.40 -17.74
N TYR A 111 -19.09 25.09 -17.61
CA TYR A 111 -19.07 24.15 -18.72
C TYR A 111 -20.35 23.32 -18.73
N GLU A 112 -20.85 23.03 -19.92
CA GLU A 112 -21.93 22.05 -20.10
C GLU A 112 -21.36 20.64 -19.93
N VAL A 113 -21.99 19.84 -19.08
CA VAL A 113 -21.48 18.51 -18.72
C VAL A 113 -22.53 17.42 -18.86
N GLN A 114 -22.07 16.23 -19.26
CA GLN A 114 -22.90 15.04 -19.34
C GLN A 114 -22.41 14.00 -18.34
N ARG A 115 -23.31 13.51 -17.48
CA ARG A 115 -22.96 12.49 -16.47
C ARG A 115 -22.66 11.15 -17.14
N LEU A 116 -21.47 10.61 -16.89
CA LEU A 116 -21.05 9.28 -17.31
C LEU A 116 -21.62 8.25 -16.33
N SER A 117 -22.72 7.60 -16.71
CA SER A 117 -23.43 6.64 -15.84
C SER A 117 -23.71 5.29 -16.50
N LYS A 118 -23.58 5.17 -17.82
CA LYS A 118 -23.92 3.92 -18.53
C LYS A 118 -22.70 3.00 -18.56
N ARG A 119 -22.94 1.68 -18.63
CA ARG A 119 -21.88 0.64 -18.76
C ARG A 119 -20.87 0.91 -19.90
N GLY A 120 -21.27 1.63 -20.95
CA GLY A 120 -20.41 2.02 -22.07
C GLY A 120 -19.43 3.17 -21.74
N ASP A 121 -19.78 4.01 -20.76
CA ASP A 121 -19.08 5.24 -20.40
C ASP A 121 -17.86 4.95 -19.51
N PHE A 122 -17.90 3.83 -18.77
CA PHE A 122 -16.79 3.37 -17.92
C PHE A 122 -15.54 2.95 -18.72
N ARG A 123 -15.60 2.92 -20.05
CA ARG A 123 -14.43 2.62 -20.89
C ARG A 123 -13.32 3.68 -20.75
N PHE A 124 -13.67 4.92 -20.38
CA PHE A 124 -12.71 5.96 -20.03
C PHE A 124 -11.93 5.64 -18.74
N LEU A 125 -12.58 4.98 -17.78
CA LEU A 125 -11.97 4.57 -16.52
C LEU A 125 -11.18 3.26 -16.64
N SER A 126 -11.55 2.38 -17.58
CA SER A 126 -10.89 1.09 -17.74
C SER A 126 -9.58 1.22 -18.53
N ALA A 127 -8.56 1.84 -17.94
CA ALA A 127 -7.20 1.77 -18.48
C ALA A 127 -6.59 0.38 -18.21
N ARG A 128 -7.20 -0.71 -18.71
CA ARG A 128 -6.81 -2.10 -18.44
C ARG A 128 -5.31 -2.34 -18.64
N ASN A 129 -4.55 -2.24 -17.55
CA ASN A 129 -3.11 -2.42 -17.51
C ASN A 129 -2.82 -3.83 -16.99
N GLN A 130 -2.42 -4.74 -17.87
CA GLN A 130 -2.10 -6.13 -17.53
C GLN A 130 -1.02 -6.26 -16.43
N TRP A 131 -0.09 -5.29 -16.38
CA TRP A 131 0.96 -5.24 -15.35
C TRP A 131 0.39 -5.05 -13.94
N PHE A 132 -0.76 -4.39 -13.78
CA PHE A 132 -1.39 -4.17 -12.47
C PHE A 132 -1.91 -5.49 -11.88
N GLY A 133 -2.64 -6.28 -12.68
CA GLY A 133 -3.09 -7.61 -12.27
C GLY A 133 -1.92 -8.55 -11.96
N ALA A 134 -0.84 -8.47 -12.75
CA ALA A 134 0.39 -9.20 -12.48
C ALA A 134 1.05 -8.75 -11.16
N ALA A 135 1.12 -7.45 -10.88
CA ALA A 135 1.73 -6.92 -9.65
C ALA A 135 0.94 -7.33 -8.40
N CYS A 136 -0.39 -7.18 -8.39
CA CYS A 136 -1.22 -7.63 -7.27
C CYS A 136 -1.11 -9.14 -7.05
N SER A 137 -1.14 -9.95 -8.12
CA SER A 137 -0.97 -11.40 -7.99
C SER A 137 0.42 -11.82 -7.53
N ILE A 138 1.48 -11.07 -7.85
CA ILE A 138 2.83 -11.29 -7.28
C ILE A 138 2.82 -10.99 -5.78
N LEU A 139 2.27 -9.85 -5.35
CA LEU A 139 2.21 -9.46 -3.93
C LEU A 139 1.41 -10.46 -3.09
N SER A 140 0.21 -10.83 -3.55
CA SER A 140 -0.60 -11.85 -2.88
C SER A 140 0.14 -13.19 -2.78
N ARG A 141 0.85 -13.61 -3.83
CA ARG A 141 1.66 -14.85 -3.79
C ARG A 141 2.82 -14.75 -2.81
N THR A 142 3.54 -13.64 -2.76
CA THR A 142 4.66 -13.44 -1.84
C THR A 142 4.22 -13.44 -0.38
N ALA A 143 3.09 -12.80 -0.07
CA ALA A 143 2.51 -12.80 1.27
C ALA A 143 2.17 -14.24 1.72
N HIS A 144 1.41 -14.98 0.90
CA HIS A 144 1.07 -16.37 1.20
C HIS A 144 2.29 -17.29 1.30
N ARG A 145 3.35 -17.02 0.53
CA ARG A 145 4.62 -17.77 0.61
C ARG A 145 5.36 -17.50 1.93
N CYS A 146 5.28 -16.29 2.49
CA CYS A 146 5.87 -15.97 3.79
C CYS A 146 5.10 -16.65 4.94
N ASP A 147 3.77 -16.58 4.92
CA ASP A 147 2.93 -17.27 5.91
C ASP A 147 3.18 -18.77 5.90
N PHE A 148 3.17 -19.37 4.70
CA PHE A 148 3.45 -20.79 4.54
C PHE A 148 4.86 -21.16 5.02
N LEU A 149 5.87 -20.35 4.70
CA LEU A 149 7.25 -20.59 5.13
C LEU A 149 7.38 -20.51 6.66
N SER A 150 6.66 -19.59 7.31
CA SER A 150 6.68 -19.45 8.77
C SER A 150 6.09 -20.69 9.46
N VAL A 151 4.95 -21.19 8.99
CA VAL A 151 4.29 -22.39 9.51
C VAL A 151 5.12 -23.64 9.20
N TRP A 152 5.64 -23.74 7.98
CA TRP A 152 6.48 -24.87 7.57
C TRP A 152 7.78 -24.92 8.38
N ALA A 153 8.46 -23.77 8.59
CA ALA A 153 9.66 -23.69 9.41
C ALA A 153 9.37 -24.07 10.87
N ALA A 154 8.19 -23.72 11.41
CA ALA A 154 7.79 -24.14 12.76
C ALA A 154 7.59 -25.66 12.87
N LEU A 155 7.02 -26.30 11.84
CA LEU A 155 6.75 -27.74 11.83
C LEU A 155 8.01 -28.59 11.54
N PHE A 156 8.94 -28.09 10.72
CA PHE A 156 10.13 -28.83 10.26
C PHE A 156 11.46 -28.29 10.79
N ALA A 157 11.44 -27.40 11.80
CA ALA A 157 12.66 -26.88 12.42
C ALA A 157 13.58 -28.05 12.85
N PRO A 158 14.82 -28.12 12.33
CA PRO A 158 15.72 -29.24 12.60
C PRO A 158 16.03 -29.35 14.09
N GLU A 159 16.10 -30.59 14.58
CA GLU A 159 16.36 -30.95 15.98
C GLU A 159 17.70 -30.38 16.50
N ASP A 160 18.60 -29.95 15.62
CA ASP A 160 19.88 -29.33 15.95
C ASP A 160 19.74 -28.05 16.80
N CYS A 161 18.70 -27.25 16.56
CA CYS A 161 18.43 -26.11 17.43
C CYS A 161 18.02 -26.59 18.83
N LYS A 162 17.24 -27.68 18.94
CA LYS A 162 16.88 -28.31 20.23
C LYS A 162 18.10 -28.97 20.91
N SER A 163 19.05 -29.49 20.13
CA SER A 163 20.28 -30.15 20.60
C SER A 163 21.17 -29.22 21.44
N ASN A 164 21.33 -27.95 21.05
CA ASN A 164 22.13 -27.01 21.85
C ASN A 164 21.54 -26.77 23.26
N TYR A 165 20.21 -26.73 23.39
CA TYR A 165 19.55 -26.62 24.70
C TYR A 165 19.62 -27.93 25.49
N SER A 166 19.56 -29.08 24.81
CA SER A 166 19.78 -30.37 25.45
C SER A 166 21.19 -30.47 26.04
N LYS A 167 22.23 -29.97 25.35
CA LYS A 167 23.59 -29.91 25.89
C LYS A 167 23.68 -29.05 27.15
N MET A 168 23.07 -27.85 27.14
CA MET A 168 22.98 -27.02 28.35
C MET A 168 22.24 -27.73 29.50
N ARG A 169 21.16 -28.47 29.21
CA ARG A 169 20.44 -29.26 30.22
C ARG A 169 21.31 -30.40 30.78
N VAL A 170 22.12 -31.06 29.95
CA VAL A 170 23.06 -32.12 30.38
C VAL A 170 24.20 -31.52 31.22
N ASP A 171 24.82 -30.42 30.80
CA ASP A 171 25.92 -29.77 31.53
C ASP A 171 25.47 -29.30 32.92
N VAL A 172 24.28 -28.71 33.01
CA VAL A 172 23.70 -28.27 34.29
C VAL A 172 23.35 -29.48 35.16
N PHE A 173 22.84 -30.56 34.57
CA PHE A 173 22.53 -31.79 35.30
C PHE A 173 23.79 -32.47 35.87
N GLU A 174 24.87 -32.51 35.09
CA GLU A 174 26.17 -33.03 35.51
C GLU A 174 26.75 -32.19 36.66
N HIS A 175 26.66 -30.86 36.59
CA HIS A 175 27.08 -29.98 37.68
C HIS A 175 26.28 -30.22 38.98
N ILE A 176 24.96 -30.43 38.87
CA ILE A 176 24.08 -30.69 40.01
C ILE A 176 24.41 -32.00 40.72
N GLN A 177 24.85 -33.02 39.98
CA GLN A 177 25.27 -34.30 40.57
C GLN A 177 26.55 -34.18 41.42
N THR A 178 27.34 -33.11 41.24
CA THR A 178 28.57 -32.87 42.02
C THR A 178 28.34 -32.06 43.30
N LEU A 179 27.12 -31.55 43.53
CA LEU A 179 26.81 -30.73 44.71
C LEU A 179 26.63 -31.59 45.98
N PRO A 180 27.17 -31.16 47.13
CA PRO A 180 27.06 -31.90 48.38
C PRO A 180 25.62 -31.98 48.87
N ILE A 181 25.26 -33.11 49.50
CA ILE A 181 23.88 -33.44 49.98
C ILE A 181 23.21 -32.32 50.77
N ARG A 182 23.98 -31.54 51.55
CA ARG A 182 23.47 -30.37 52.30
C ARG A 182 22.82 -29.27 51.44
N TYR A 183 23.12 -29.22 50.13
CA TYR A 183 22.50 -28.30 49.18
C TYR A 183 21.01 -28.64 48.94
N PHE A 184 20.62 -29.91 49.14
CA PHE A 184 19.27 -30.40 48.86
C PHE A 184 18.37 -30.51 50.10
N ASP A 185 18.91 -30.30 51.31
CA ASP A 185 18.15 -30.44 52.57
C ASP A 185 16.97 -29.47 52.70
N ASN A 186 17.00 -28.33 51.99
CA ASN A 186 15.99 -27.27 52.07
C ASN A 186 15.22 -27.04 50.76
N LEU A 187 15.41 -27.88 49.73
CA LEU A 187 14.81 -27.71 48.41
C LEU A 187 14.25 -29.05 47.91
N PRO A 188 12.93 -29.17 47.64
CA PRO A 188 12.39 -30.38 47.03
C PRO A 188 13.05 -30.56 45.66
N ALA A 189 13.68 -31.73 45.43
CA ALA A 189 14.48 -32.00 44.23
C ALA A 189 13.78 -31.66 42.90
N GLY A 190 12.45 -31.87 42.82
CA GLY A 190 11.65 -31.53 41.65
C GLY A 190 11.55 -30.01 41.36
N LYS A 191 11.65 -29.15 42.37
CA LYS A 191 11.56 -27.69 42.23
C LYS A 191 12.82 -27.08 41.60
N VAL A 192 13.98 -27.71 41.81
CA VAL A 192 15.26 -27.28 41.23
C VAL A 192 15.30 -27.65 39.74
N VAL A 193 14.97 -28.90 39.40
CA VAL A 193 14.94 -29.37 38.02
C VAL A 193 13.89 -28.62 37.19
N ALA A 194 12.68 -28.41 37.73
CA ALA A 194 11.63 -27.65 37.04
C ALA A 194 12.02 -26.19 36.79
N ARG A 195 12.73 -25.56 37.73
CA ARG A 195 13.21 -24.18 37.56
C ARG A 195 14.26 -24.10 36.45
N ILE A 196 15.18 -25.06 36.41
CA ILE A 196 16.24 -25.08 35.38
C ILE A 196 15.66 -25.36 34.00
N THR A 197 14.77 -26.35 33.88
CA THR A 197 14.18 -26.68 32.58
C THR A 197 13.27 -25.56 32.06
N ASN A 198 12.48 -24.93 32.94
CA ASN A 198 11.53 -23.88 32.58
C ASN A 198 12.22 -22.52 32.35
N ASP A 199 13.16 -22.11 33.21
CA ASP A 199 13.85 -20.82 33.05
C ASP A 199 14.74 -20.84 31.80
N THR A 200 15.42 -21.95 31.50
CA THR A 200 16.25 -22.07 30.29
C THR A 200 15.41 -22.05 29.00
N GLU A 201 14.21 -22.63 29.04
CA GLU A 201 13.26 -22.60 27.93
C GLU A 201 12.65 -21.21 27.74
N THR A 202 12.35 -20.51 28.83
CA THR A 202 11.88 -19.12 28.79
C THR A 202 12.92 -18.16 28.21
N ILE A 203 14.20 -18.32 28.58
CA ILE A 203 15.30 -17.51 28.03
C ILE A 203 15.48 -17.77 26.53
N ARG A 204 15.34 -19.03 26.09
CA ARG A 204 15.33 -19.39 24.68
C ARG A 204 14.22 -18.66 23.92
N ASP A 205 13.00 -18.74 24.42
CA ASP A 205 11.85 -18.13 23.74
C ASP A 205 11.97 -16.62 23.67
N LEU A 206 12.50 -15.97 24.71
CA LEU A 206 12.82 -14.55 24.69
C LEU A 206 13.83 -14.22 23.57
N TYR A 207 14.91 -15.00 23.44
CA TYR A 207 15.95 -14.72 22.44
C TYR A 207 15.50 -15.05 21.01
N VAL A 208 14.79 -16.17 20.82
CA VAL A 208 14.39 -16.63 19.48
C VAL A 208 13.19 -15.84 18.95
N THR A 209 12.19 -15.57 19.79
CA THR A 209 10.94 -14.97 19.33
C THR A 209 10.96 -13.46 19.48
N VAL A 210 11.26 -12.95 20.68
CA VAL A 210 11.14 -11.52 20.96
C VAL A 210 12.22 -10.71 20.24
N LEU A 211 13.48 -11.16 20.30
CA LEU A 211 14.58 -10.46 19.62
C LEU A 211 14.41 -10.50 18.08
N ALA A 212 13.99 -11.63 17.52
CA ALA A 212 13.76 -11.75 16.08
C ALA A 212 12.62 -10.84 15.60
N ASN A 213 11.51 -10.78 16.35
CA ASN A 213 10.41 -9.86 16.07
C ASN A 213 10.87 -8.41 16.16
N PHE A 214 11.65 -8.05 17.19
CA PHE A 214 12.17 -6.70 17.34
C PHE A 214 13.03 -6.27 16.14
N VAL A 215 13.98 -7.12 15.71
CA VAL A 215 14.83 -6.84 14.54
C VAL A 215 13.98 -6.74 13.26
N THR A 216 13.01 -7.63 13.10
CA THR A 216 12.08 -7.61 11.95
C THR A 216 11.30 -6.31 11.90
N SER A 217 10.68 -5.91 13.01
CA SER A 217 9.94 -4.65 13.13
C SER A 217 10.82 -3.43 12.88
N ALA A 218 12.07 -3.43 13.37
CA ALA A 218 13.01 -2.35 13.11
C ALA A 218 13.33 -2.20 11.61
N ILE A 219 13.54 -3.32 10.90
CA ILE A 219 13.81 -3.31 9.46
C ILE A 219 12.58 -2.83 8.68
N TYR A 220 11.37 -3.28 9.05
CA TYR A 220 10.13 -2.77 8.45
C TYR A 220 9.97 -1.27 8.66
N MET A 221 10.20 -0.78 9.88
CA MET A 221 10.08 0.63 10.20
C MET A 221 11.03 1.46 9.31
N ILE A 222 12.31 1.10 9.26
CA ILE A 222 13.31 1.77 8.42
C ILE A 222 12.92 1.69 6.94
N GLY A 223 12.49 0.51 6.49
CA GLY A 223 12.07 0.28 5.10
C GLY A 223 10.91 1.17 4.67
N ILE A 224 9.88 1.31 5.51
CA ILE A 224 8.72 2.18 5.26
C ILE A 224 9.17 3.64 5.19
N TYR A 225 10.01 4.09 6.12
CA TYR A 225 10.55 5.46 6.10
C TYR A 225 11.32 5.76 4.80
N ILE A 226 12.17 4.83 4.35
CA ILE A 226 12.91 4.97 3.08
C ILE A 226 11.93 5.02 1.90
N ALA A 227 10.95 4.11 1.84
CA ALA A 227 9.96 4.08 0.77
C ALA A 227 9.14 5.39 0.69
N MET A 228 8.68 5.88 1.84
CA MET A 228 7.98 7.16 1.93
C MET A 228 8.85 8.33 1.48
N PHE A 229 10.14 8.33 1.83
CA PHE A 229 11.09 9.34 1.39
C PHE A 229 11.26 9.34 -0.13
N PHE A 230 11.42 8.18 -0.77
CA PHE A 230 11.52 8.08 -2.23
C PHE A 230 10.25 8.56 -2.96
N VAL A 231 9.06 8.22 -2.43
CA VAL A 231 7.79 8.69 -2.99
C VAL A 231 7.70 10.22 -2.96
N LYS A 232 8.05 10.84 -1.82
CA LYS A 232 8.08 12.30 -1.66
C LYS A 232 9.16 12.96 -2.53
N CYS A 233 10.36 12.41 -2.58
CA CYS A 233 11.47 12.97 -3.37
C CYS A 233 11.17 12.95 -4.89
N LYS A 234 10.54 11.87 -5.39
CA LYS A 234 10.05 11.79 -6.78
C LYS A 234 8.92 12.79 -7.07
N ALA A 235 8.07 13.10 -6.09
CA ALA A 235 7.03 14.12 -6.24
C ALA A 235 7.64 15.54 -6.24
N GLY A 236 8.62 15.80 -5.37
CA GLY A 236 9.31 17.09 -5.26
C GLY A 236 10.01 17.52 -6.54
N THR A 237 10.57 16.57 -7.31
CA THR A 237 11.24 16.87 -8.58
C THR A 237 10.30 17.36 -9.70
N HIS A 238 9.00 17.13 -9.60
CA HIS A 238 8.00 17.70 -10.53
C HIS A 238 7.33 18.98 -10.00
N LEU A 239 7.54 19.34 -8.72
CA LEU A 239 6.80 20.40 -8.01
C LEU A 239 7.67 21.56 -7.54
N PHE A 240 8.96 21.61 -7.91
CA PHE A 240 9.78 22.81 -7.74
C PHE A 240 9.36 24.00 -8.64
N GLY A 241 8.25 23.87 -9.38
CA GLY A 241 7.61 24.96 -10.14
C GLY A 241 6.26 25.47 -9.60
N SER A 242 5.58 24.77 -8.67
CA SER A 242 4.27 25.20 -8.14
C SER A 242 4.13 24.78 -6.68
N SER A 243 4.86 25.48 -5.83
CA SER A 243 4.97 25.21 -4.40
C SER A 243 3.75 25.75 -3.62
N THR A 244 2.58 25.10 -3.66
CA THR A 244 1.54 25.31 -2.61
C THR A 244 0.48 24.20 -2.43
N ASP A 245 0.28 23.25 -3.36
CA ASP A 245 -1.03 22.56 -3.42
C ASP A 245 -1.16 21.18 -2.75
N TYR A 246 -0.13 20.64 -2.09
CA TYR A 246 -0.18 19.27 -1.53
C TYR A 246 -0.51 19.18 -0.02
N PHE A 247 -0.56 20.30 0.69
CA PHE A 247 -0.88 20.30 2.12
C PHE A 247 -2.37 20.02 2.47
N PRO A 248 -3.40 20.32 1.63
CA PRO A 248 -4.79 20.12 2.03
C PRO A 248 -5.30 18.67 1.91
N MET A 249 -4.63 17.79 1.14
CA MET A 249 -5.15 16.43 0.87
C MET A 249 -5.02 15.47 2.07
N VAL A 250 -4.05 15.69 2.96
CA VAL A 250 -3.93 14.90 4.21
C VAL A 250 -4.96 15.35 5.23
N ASP A 251 -5.23 16.67 5.33
CA ASP A 251 -6.28 17.21 6.19
C ASP A 251 -7.69 16.78 5.73
N ASP A 252 -7.93 16.71 4.42
CA ASP A 252 -9.23 16.29 3.89
C ASP A 252 -9.47 14.77 4.05
N LEU A 253 -8.44 13.94 3.89
CA LEU A 253 -8.54 12.51 4.22
C LEU A 253 -8.75 12.26 5.72
N GLN A 254 -8.12 13.06 6.58
CA GLN A 254 -8.30 12.97 8.03
C GLN A 254 -9.72 13.43 8.45
N LYS A 255 -10.27 14.47 7.83
CA LYS A 255 -11.67 14.90 8.02
C LYS A 255 -12.67 13.85 7.56
N VAL A 256 -12.42 13.18 6.42
CA VAL A 256 -13.28 12.10 5.93
C VAL A 256 -13.27 10.91 6.90
N CYS A 257 -12.10 10.48 7.39
CA CYS A 257 -12.03 9.43 8.40
C CYS A 257 -12.74 9.81 9.72
N ILE A 258 -12.59 11.06 10.18
CA ILE A 258 -13.28 11.54 11.39
C ILE A 258 -14.81 11.58 11.18
N SER A 259 -15.28 11.98 9.99
CA SER A 259 -16.72 12.00 9.66
C SER A 259 -17.37 10.63 9.59
N VAL A 260 -16.59 9.59 9.29
CA VAL A 260 -17.06 8.18 9.23
C VAL A 260 -17.08 7.55 10.63
N GLN A 261 -16.29 8.06 11.59
CA GLN A 261 -16.16 7.50 12.93
C GLN A 261 -17.08 8.13 13.99
N SER A 262 -17.76 9.25 13.71
CA SER A 262 -18.74 9.85 14.63
C SER A 262 -20.18 9.48 14.26
N PRO A 263 -20.77 8.43 14.86
CA PRO A 263 -22.21 8.23 14.75
C PRO A 263 -22.87 9.35 15.57
N HIS A 264 -23.36 10.38 14.89
CA HIS A 264 -24.31 11.29 15.51
C HIS A 264 -25.53 10.47 15.93
N SER A 265 -25.74 10.41 17.24
CA SER A 265 -26.99 10.10 17.89
C SER A 265 -28.12 10.82 17.17
N PHE A 266 -28.95 10.03 16.48
CA PHE A 266 -30.29 10.46 16.11
C PHE A 266 -31.06 10.74 17.40
N ASP A 267 -31.32 12.02 17.65
CA ASP A 267 -32.32 12.47 18.62
C ASP A 267 -33.67 11.86 18.23
N HIS A 268 -34.18 11.01 19.11
CA HIS A 268 -35.60 10.78 19.26
C HIS A 268 -36.07 11.65 20.43
N GLN A 269 -36.65 12.82 20.11
CA GLN A 269 -37.87 13.36 20.71
C GLN A 269 -38.34 14.60 19.95
#